data_AF-A0A6M3K0K4-F1
#
_entry.id   AF-A0A6M3K0K4-F1
#
_cell.length_a   1.000
_cell.length_b   1.000
_cell.length_c   1.000
_cell.angle_alpha   90.00
_cell.angle_beta   90.00
_cell.angle_gamma   90.00
#
_symmetry.space_group_name_H-M   'P 1'
#
loop_
_entity.id
_entity.type
_entity.pdbx_description
1 polymer ?
#
loop_
_entity_poly.entity_id
_entity_poly.type
_entity_poly.pdbx_seq_one_letter_code
_entity_poly.pdbx_strand_id
1 'polypeptide(L)' 'MIHYKETEYGFKFGDAEITRIHSDDKRGWVIVSLETSKFNGNKGLQIYITKTGKIRISDQRGEWLAPKE' A
#
# COMPACT_ATOMS: atom_id res chain seq x y z
N MET A 1 -3.96 5.17 24.35
CA MET A 1 -4.82 4.35 23.48
C MET A 1 -4.47 4.68 22.04
N ILE A 2 -4.22 3.69 21.18
CA ILE A 2 -3.87 3.95 19.78
C ILE A 2 -5.17 4.29 19.03
N HIS A 3 -5.16 5.38 18.26
CA HIS A 3 -6.31 5.79 17.47
C HIS A 3 -6.54 4.81 16.31
N TYR A 4 -7.77 4.35 16.13
CA TYR A 4 -8.18 3.55 14.98
C TYR A 4 -9.41 4.18 14.32
N LYS A 5 -9.42 4.23 12.99
CA LYS A 5 -10.54 4.78 12.22
C LYS A 5 -10.59 4.15 10.82
N GLU A 6 -11.71 3.55 10.47
CA GLU A 6 -11.98 3.13 9.09
C GLU A 6 -12.17 4.35 8.16
N THR A 7 -11.78 4.18 6.89
CA THR A 7 -12.01 5.14 5.82
C THR A 7 -12.69 4.43 4.66
N GLU A 8 -13.20 5.19 3.69
CA GLU A 8 -13.86 4.63 2.51
C GLU A 8 -12.97 3.62 1.75
N TYR A 9 -11.65 3.83 1.79
CA TYR A 9 -10.68 3.08 1.00
C TYR A 9 -9.60 2.40 1.85
N GLY A 10 -9.78 2.29 3.17
CA GLY A 10 -8.80 1.67 4.06
C GLY A 10 -9.02 2.05 5.52
N PHE A 11 -7.93 2.37 6.23
CA PHE A 11 -8.01 2.72 7.65
C PHE A 11 -6.78 3.48 8.13
N LYS A 12 -6.94 4.14 9.27
CA LYS A 12 -5.86 4.75 10.05
C LYS A 12 -5.63 3.96 11.33
N PHE A 13 -4.36 3.72 11.68
CA PHE A 13 -3.92 3.08 12.91
C PHE A 13 -2.75 3.85 13.51
N GLY A 14 -3.02 4.65 14.54
CA GLY A 14 -2.05 5.58 15.11
C GLY A 14 -1.56 6.57 14.07
N ASP A 15 -0.25 6.49 13.77
CA ASP A 15 0.43 7.32 12.77
C ASP A 15 0.40 6.71 11.35
N ALA A 16 -0.10 5.49 11.20
CA ALA A 16 -0.16 4.81 9.91
C ALA A 16 -1.49 5.07 9.22
N GLU A 17 -1.43 5.28 7.91
CA GLU A 17 -2.58 5.33 7.01
C GLU A 17 -2.39 4.28 5.91
N ILE A 18 -3.37 3.39 5.79
CA ILE A 18 -3.45 2.39 4.73
C ILE A 18 -4.62 2.76 3.85
N THR A 19 -4.36 2.97 2.56
CA THR A 19 -5.35 3.49 1.62
C THR A 19 -5.24 2.81 0.26
N ARG A 20 -6.35 2.34 -0.29
CA ARG A 20 -6.42 1.98 -1.72
C ARG A 20 -6.39 3.26 -2.56
N ILE A 21 -5.27 3.49 -3.24
CA ILE A 21 -5.02 4.69 -4.06
C ILE A 21 -5.35 4.47 -5.53
N HIS A 22 -5.50 3.21 -5.97
CA HIS A 22 -5.88 2.89 -7.34
C HIS A 22 -6.72 1.61 -7.39
N SER A 23 -7.67 1.58 -8.32
CA SER A 23 -8.47 0.42 -8.69
C SER A 23 -8.70 0.45 -10.19
N ASP A 24 -8.40 -0.64 -10.88
CA ASP A 24 -8.74 -0.86 -12.28
C ASP A 24 -9.57 -2.14 -12.36
N ASP A 25 -10.89 -1.95 -12.41
CA ASP A 25 -11.83 -3.07 -12.40
C ASP A 25 -11.82 -3.85 -13.72
N LYS A 26 -11.42 -3.21 -14.83
CA LYS A 26 -11.34 -3.85 -16.15
C LYS A 26 -10.18 -4.82 -16.22
N ARG A 27 -9.01 -4.39 -15.75
CA ARG A 27 -7.80 -5.23 -15.71
C ARG A 27 -7.75 -6.10 -14.45
N GLY A 28 -8.50 -5.74 -13.43
CA GLY A 28 -8.64 -6.44 -12.15
C GLY A 28 -7.39 -6.31 -11.29
N TRP A 29 -7.00 -5.09 -10.94
CA TRP A 29 -5.89 -4.87 -9.99
C TRP A 29 -6.13 -3.61 -9.16
N VAL A 30 -5.51 -3.57 -7.99
CA VAL A 30 -5.54 -2.44 -7.06
C VAL A 30 -4.13 -2.07 -6.62
N ILE A 31 -3.95 -0.82 -6.21
CA ILE A 31 -2.76 -0.39 -5.46
C ILE A 31 -3.21 0.11 -4.10
N VAL A 32 -2.59 -0.42 -3.06
CA VAL A 32 -2.73 0.03 -1.67
C VAL A 32 -1.44 0.74 -1.26
N SER A 33 -1.54 1.96 -0.73
CA SER A 33 -0.43 2.65 -0.09
C SER A 33 -0.43 2.41 1.42
N LEU A 34 0.78 2.41 2.00
CA LEU A 34 1.01 2.52 3.42
C LEU A 34 1.94 3.72 3.65
N GLU A 35 1.43 4.69 4.39
CA GLU A 35 2.18 5.90 4.77
C GLU A 35 2.22 6.06 6.29
N THR A 36 3.27 6.70 6.79
CA THR A 36 3.41 7.14 8.19
C THR A 36 4.08 8.52 8.20
N SER A 37 4.04 9.25 9.31
CA SER A 37 4.75 10.55 9.41
C SER A 37 6.26 10.42 9.16
N LYS A 38 6.87 9.28 9.52
CA LYS A 38 8.30 9.00 9.31
C LYS A 38 8.64 8.53 7.89
N PHE A 39 7.66 8.01 7.18
CA PHE A 39 7.78 7.47 5.82
C PHE A 39 6.72 8.11 4.91
N ASN A 40 6.65 9.45 4.92
CA ASN A 40 5.76 10.24 4.06
C ASN A 40 6.50 10.69 2.78
N GLY A 41 5.78 11.34 1.86
CA GLY A 41 6.39 12.04 0.72
C GLY A 41 7.24 11.14 -0.18
N ASN A 42 6.62 10.10 -0.76
CA ASN A 42 7.21 9.03 -1.58
C ASN A 42 7.99 7.94 -0.84
N LYS A 43 8.22 8.03 0.46
CA LYS A 43 8.96 7.01 1.24
C LYS A 43 8.10 5.85 1.76
N GLY A 44 6.80 5.90 1.54
CA GLY A 44 5.86 4.85 1.94
C GLY A 44 5.99 3.59 1.07
N LEU A 45 5.18 2.58 1.38
CA LEU A 45 5.06 1.38 0.56
C LEU A 45 3.86 1.47 -0.36
N GLN A 46 4.00 0.93 -1.56
CA GLN A 46 2.90 0.65 -2.47
C GLN A 46 2.83 -0.86 -2.71
N ILE A 47 1.63 -1.41 -2.54
CA ILE A 47 1.33 -2.83 -2.71
C ILE A 47 0.40 -2.94 -3.92
N TYR A 48 0.94 -3.40 -5.04
CA TYR A 48 0.19 -3.72 -6.24
C TYR A 48 -0.33 -5.15 -6.15
N ILE A 49 -1.63 -5.34 -6.34
CA ILE A 49 -2.32 -6.63 -6.17
C ILE A 49 -3.17 -6.90 -7.41
N THR A 50 -2.91 -7.99 -8.11
CA THR A 50 -3.76 -8.43 -9.24
C THR A 50 -4.91 -9.33 -8.78
N LYS A 51 -5.91 -9.49 -9.64
CA LYS A 51 -7.01 -10.47 -9.50
C LYS A 51 -6.56 -11.92 -9.37
N THR A 52 -5.33 -12.23 -9.80
CA THR A 52 -4.73 -13.56 -9.68
C THR A 52 -3.92 -13.73 -8.40
N GLY A 53 -3.88 -12.71 -7.53
CA GLY A 53 -3.09 -12.71 -6.30
C GLY A 53 -1.60 -12.45 -6.50
N LYS A 54 -1.16 -11.99 -7.69
CA LYS A 54 0.24 -11.56 -7.87
C LYS A 54 0.43 -10.25 -7.10
N ILE A 55 1.46 -10.23 -6.26
CA ILE A 55 1.82 -9.09 -5.43
C ILE A 55 3.15 -8.51 -5.91
N ARG A 56 3.22 -7.19 -5.98
CA ARG A 56 4.47 -6.43 -6.10
C ARG A 56 4.50 -5.36 -5.03
N ILE A 57 5.63 -5.22 -4.36
CA ILE A 57 5.84 -4.23 -3.32
C ILE A 57 6.89 -3.26 -3.83
N SER A 58 6.61 -1.96 -3.73
CA SER A 58 7.55 -0.92 -4.14
C SER A 58 7.65 0.15 -3.05
N ASP A 59 8.84 0.74 -2.93
CA ASP A 59 9.08 1.99 -2.21
C ASP A 59 9.75 3.02 -3.14
N GLN A 60 10.21 4.15 -2.61
CA GLN A 60 10.95 5.17 -3.36
C GLN A 60 12.18 4.65 -4.16
N ARG A 61 12.74 3.50 -3.78
CA ARG A 61 13.92 2.88 -4.40
C ARG A 61 13.53 1.89 -5.50
N GLY A 62 12.24 1.65 -5.72
CA GLY A 62 11.72 0.76 -6.75
C GLY A 62 11.04 -0.49 -6.20
N GLU A 63 10.77 -1.45 -7.10
CA GLU A 63 10.15 -2.73 -6.75
C GLU A 63 11.13 -3.58 -5.92
N TRP A 64 10.64 -4.09 -4.79
CA TRP A 64 11.38 -5.03 -3.96
C TRP A 64 11.57 -6.33 -4.73
N LEU A 65 12.83 -6.67 -4.99
CA LEU A 65 13.18 -7.95 -5.57
C LEU A 65 13.19 -8.99 -4.45
N ALA A 66 12.51 -10.10 -4.68
CA ALA A 66 12.61 -11.25 -3.78
C ALA A 66 14.10 -11.60 -3.58
N PRO A 67 14.52 -11.93 -2.35
CA PRO A 67 15.85 -12.51 -2.14
C PRO A 67 15.99 -13.71 -3.07
N LYS A 68 17.15 -13.83 -3.74
CA LYS A 68 17.46 -15.08 -4.43
C LYS A 68 17.63 -16.16 -3.36
N GLU A 69 16.92 -17.27 -3.52
CA GLU A 69 17.14 -18.48 -2.74
C GLU A 69 18.57 -19.02 -2.92
#